data_AF-R6JMN3-F1
#
_entry.id   AF-R6JMN3-F1
#
_cell.length_a   1.000
_cell.length_b   1.000
_cell.length_c   1.000
_cell.angle_alpha   90.00
_cell.angle_beta   90.00
_cell.angle_gamma   90.00
#
_symmetry.space_group_name_H-M   'P 1'
#
loop_
_entity.id
_entity.type
_entity.pdbx_description
1 polymer ?
#
loop_
_entity_poly.entity_id
_entity_poly.type
_entity_poly.pdbx_seq_one_letter_code
_entity_poly.pdbx_strand_id
1 'polypeptide(L)' 'MLNRALFKAELVKNGYTFKSMANEIGISERTFSTRVKTGDFGSSEIDIMVDRLHIKDPRPVFFAQLVT' A
#
# COMPACT_ATOMS: atom_id res chain seq x y z
N MET A 1 -0.31 -5.91 9.33
CA MET A 1 -0.23 -7.24 8.68
C MET A 1 -0.45 -7.05 7.18
N LEU A 2 0.55 -6.48 6.50
CA LEU A 2 0.47 -6.11 5.08
C LEU A 2 1.17 -7.17 4.21
N ASN A 3 0.50 -7.63 3.17
CA ASN A 3 1.08 -8.56 2.22
C ASN A 3 1.93 -7.79 1.19
N ARG A 4 3.24 -7.70 1.47
CA ARG A 4 4.20 -6.94 0.64
C ARG A 4 4.29 -7.45 -0.80
N ALA A 5 4.11 -8.75 -1.02
CA ALA A 5 4.19 -9.34 -2.34
C ALA A 5 2.97 -8.96 -3.19
N LEU A 6 1.77 -9.07 -2.61
CA LEU A 6 0.54 -8.62 -3.27
C LEU A 6 0.55 -7.11 -3.50
N PHE A 7 0.93 -6.34 -2.48
CA PHE A 7 1.02 -4.89 -2.59
C PHE A 7 1.97 -4.43 -3.71
N LYS A 8 3.15 -5.06 -3.80
CA LYS A 8 4.10 -4.79 -4.88
C LYS A 8 3.56 -5.22 -6.25
N ALA A 9 2.82 -6.33 -6.31
CA ALA A 9 2.19 -6.76 -7.56
C ALA A 9 1.13 -5.77 -8.04
N GLU A 10 0.33 -5.20 -7.14
CA GLU A 10 -0.67 -4.19 -7.47
C GLU A 10 -0.06 -2.86 -7.90
N LEU A 11 1.01 -2.42 -7.21
CA LEU A 11 1.78 -1.25 -7.63
C LEU A 11 2.28 -1.41 -9.07
N VAL A 12 2.92 -2.54 -9.38
CA VAL A 12 3.44 -2.82 -10.73
C VAL A 12 2.32 -2.95 -11.75
N LYS A 13 1.20 -3.61 -11.42
CA LYS A 13 0.03 -3.73 -12.31
C LYS A 13 -0.55 -2.36 -12.70
N ASN A 14 -0.53 -1.41 -11.78
CA ASN A 14 -1.03 -0.06 -12.02
C ASN A 14 0.05 0.93 -12.50
N GLY A 15 1.29 0.46 -12.73
CA GLY A 15 2.39 1.31 -13.18
C GLY A 15 2.94 2.27 -12.11
N TYR A 16 2.56 2.07 -10.84
CA TYR A 16 3.07 2.87 -9.73
C TYR A 16 4.37 2.29 -9.17
N THR A 17 5.31 3.18 -8.87
CA THR A 17 6.50 2.85 -8.10
C THR A 17 6.32 3.22 -6.64
N PHE A 18 7.13 2.63 -5.75
CA PHE A 18 7.15 2.99 -4.32
C PHE A 18 7.37 4.49 -4.13
N LYS A 19 8.27 5.10 -4.91
CA LYS A 19 8.52 6.54 -4.90
C LYS A 19 7.29 7.35 -5.33
N SER A 20 6.63 6.95 -6.42
CA SER A 20 5.43 7.64 -6.90
C SER A 20 4.30 7.59 -5.87
N MET A 21 4.08 6.42 -5.27
CA MET A 21 3.05 6.24 -4.25
C MET A 21 3.38 7.00 -2.96
N ALA A 22 4.66 7.03 -2.57
CA ALA A 22 5.11 7.83 -1.43
C ALA A 22 4.84 9.33 -1.66
N ASN A 23 5.10 9.82 -2.87
CA ASN A 23 4.82 11.21 -3.25
C ASN A 23 3.31 11.54 -3.23
N GLU A 24 2.45 10.64 -3.70
CA GLU A 24 0.98 10.82 -3.66
C GLU A 24 0.45 10.99 -2.24
N ILE A 25 1.02 10.26 -1.28
CA ILE A 25 0.65 10.32 0.13
C ILE A 25 1.39 11.47 0.86
N GLY A 26 2.32 12.14 0.18
CA GLY A 26 3.12 13.23 0.75
C GLY A 26 4.18 12.77 1.75
N ILE A 27 4.64 11.52 1.67
CA ILE A 27 5.71 11.00 2.54
C ILE A 27 6.97 10.65 1.74
N SER A 28 8.11 10.58 2.43
CA SER A 28 9.36 10.17 1.78
C SER A 28 9.33 8.68 1.42
N GLU A 29 10.00 8.30 0.33
CA GLU A 29 10.16 6.89 -0.08
C GLU A 29 10.78 6.03 1.04
N ARG A 30 11.70 6.60 1.84
CA ARG A 30 12.31 5.92 2.99
C ARG A 30 11.28 5.63 4.09
N THR A 31 10.44 6.61 4.40
CA THR A 31 9.34 6.46 5.38
C THR A 31 8.34 5.44 4.87
N PHE A 32 7.96 5.53 3.59
CA PHE A 32 7.04 4.61 2.95
C PHE A 32 7.55 3.17 2.99
N SER A 33 8.81 2.93 2.62
CA SER A 33 9.43 1.59 2.70
C SER A 33 9.43 1.03 4.13
N THR A 34 9.68 1.88 5.13
CA THR A 34 9.62 1.50 6.55
C THR A 34 8.21 1.13 6.96
N ARG A 35 7.21 1.95 6.58
CA ARG A 35 5.79 1.71 6.85
C ARG A 35 5.25 0.46 6.15
N VAL A 36 5.68 0.17 4.92
CA VAL A 36 5.40 -1.11 4.24
C VAL A 36 6.00 -2.30 5.00
N LYS A 37 7.16 -2.12 5.62
CA LYS A 37 7.76 -3.18 6.45
C LYS A 37 7.02 -3.37 7.76
N THR A 38 6.70 -2.29 8.48
CA THR A 38 6.00 -2.35 9.77
C THR A 38 4.49 -2.60 9.62
N GLY A 39 3.92 -2.31 8.45
CA GLY A 39 2.48 -2.30 8.21
C GLY A 39 1.78 -1.10 8.88
N ASP A 40 2.52 -0.03 9.18
CA ASP A 40 2.04 1.17 9.85
C ASP A 40 1.44 2.14 8.82
N PHE A 41 0.21 1.84 8.40
CA PHE A 41 -0.59 2.71 7.55
C PHE A 41 -1.91 3.02 8.26
N GLY A 42 -2.26 4.30 8.35
CA GLY A 42 -3.58 4.72 8.80
C GLY A 42 -4.63 4.49 7.72
N SER A 43 -5.90 4.44 8.13
CA SER A 43 -7.02 4.28 7.18
C SER A 43 -7.03 5.35 6.09
N SER A 44 -6.65 6.59 6.42
CA SER A 44 -6.62 7.69 5.45
C SER A 44 -5.58 7.48 4.34
N GLU A 45 -4.39 7.00 4.69
CA GLU A 45 -3.34 6.71 3.70
C GLU A 45 -3.71 5.48 2.84
N ILE A 46 -4.32 4.47 3.46
CA ILE A 46 -4.82 3.30 2.73
C ILE A 46 -5.90 3.71 1.73
N ASP A 47 -6.85 4.55 2.11
CA ASP A 47 -7.91 5.02 1.19
C ASP A 47 -7.33 5.71 -0.04
N ILE A 48 -6.36 6.62 0.16
CA ILE A 48 -5.68 7.30 -0.96
C ILE A 48 -4.98 6.27 -1.86
N MET A 49 -4.30 5.29 -1.29
CA MET A 49 -3.64 4.24 -2.06
C MET A 49 -4.65 3.40 -2.84
N VAL A 50 -5.75 3.01 -2.22
CA VAL A 50 -6.79 2.19 -2.84
C VAL A 50 -7.47 2.94 -3.98
N ASP A 51 -7.77 4.22 -3.78
CA ASP A 51 -8.32 5.12 -4.80
C ASP A 51 -7.36 5.26 -5.98
N ARG A 52 -6.06 5.51 -5.71
CA ARG A 52 -5.03 5.71 -6.75
C ARG A 52 -4.64 4.46 -7.51
N LEU A 53 -4.48 3.34 -6.81
CA LEU A 53 -4.17 2.05 -7.42
C LEU A 53 -5.43 1.37 -7.99
N HIS A 54 -6.62 1.98 -7.87
CA HIS A 54 -7.91 1.40 -8.24
C HIS A 54 -8.05 -0.06 -7.76
N ILE A 55 -7.61 -0.32 -6.53
CA ILE A 55 -7.60 -1.67 -5.97
C ILE A 55 -9.04 -2.08 -5.70
N LYS A 56 -9.55 -3.04 -6.48
CA LYS A 56 -10.89 -3.60 -6.30
C LYS A 56 -11.12 -4.19 -4.91
N ASP A 57 -10.07 -4.74 -4.30
CA ASP A 57 -10.15 -5.37 -2.99
C ASP A 57 -8.89 -5.08 -2.16
N PRO A 58 -8.91 -4.10 -1.25
CA PRO A 58 -7.75 -3.74 -0.44
C PRO A 58 -7.51 -4.70 0.74
N ARG A 59 -8.51 -5.49 1.10
CA ARG A 59 -8.48 -6.49 2.18
C ARG A 59 -7.34 -7.51 2.05
N PRO A 60 -7.14 -8.21 0.92
CA PRO A 60 -6.03 -9.17 0.76
C PRO A 60 -4.64 -8.52 0.83
N VAL A 61 -4.54 -7.20 0.66
CA VAL A 61 -3.29 -6.48 0.54
C VAL A 61 -2.89 -5.87 1.89
N PHE A 62 -3.81 -5.15 2.52
CA PHE A 62 -3.59 -4.44 3.78
C PHE A 62 -4.05 -5.24 5.01
N PHE A 63 -5.01 -6.15 4.87
CA PHE A 63 -5.67 -6.88 5.97
C PHE A 63 -5.55 -8.42 5.84
N ALA A 64 -4.47 -8.92 5.23
CA ALA A 64 -4.31 -10.32 4.86
C ALA A 64 -4.39 -11.35 6.01
N GLN A 65 -4.39 -10.93 7.28
CA GLN A 65 -4.46 -11.82 8.45
C GLN A 65 -5.80 -11.80 9.20
N LEU A 66 -6.83 -11.08 8.73
CA LEU A 66 -8.15 -11.10 9.39
C LEU A 66 -9.08 -12.22 8.86
N VAL A 67 -8.53 -13.41 8.62
CA VAL A 67 -9.30 -14.62 8.29
C VAL A 67 -8.66 -15.84 8.93
N THR A 68 -8.94 -16.06 10.22
CA THR A 68 -9.23 -17.37 10.82
C THR A 68 -9.91 -17.12 12.16
#